data_AF-A0A3S5AHH5-F1
#
_entry.id   AF-A0A3S5AHH5-F1
#
_cell.length_a   1.000
_cell.length_b   1.000
_cell.length_c   1.000
_cell.angle_alpha   90.00
_cell.angle_beta   90.00
_cell.angle_gamma   90.00
#
_symmetry.space_group_name_H-M   'P 1'
#
loop_
_entity.id
_entity.type
_entity.pdbx_description
1 polymer ?
#
loop_
_entity_poly.entity_id
_entity_poly.type
_entity_poly.pdbx_seq_one_letter_code
_entity_poly.pdbx_strand_id
1 'polypeptide(L)'
;MEHLASELEPEVTLTTPPARIDVSNLFVGLRVTKATEMSLLANQEASKADERRLKWPTESVAPRHSDGRSSEKPWRRGLRKKQVIVNVEVGTIKTFLLDFEKA
;
A
#
# COMPACT_ATOMS: atom_id res chain seq x y z
N MET A 1 -28.20 -9.51 43.86
CA MET A 1 -27.77 -8.23 43.26
C MET A 1 -26.70 -8.56 42.24
N GLU A 2 -27.08 -8.42 40.99
CA GLU A 2 -26.27 -8.08 39.81
C GLU A 2 -25.14 -9.03 39.40
N HIS A 3 -25.51 -9.89 38.45
CA HIS A 3 -24.63 -10.50 37.46
C HIS A 3 -24.08 -9.42 36.53
N LEU A 4 -22.77 -9.19 36.53
CA LEU A 4 -22.07 -8.51 35.44
C LEU A 4 -20.75 -9.22 35.17
N ALA A 5 -20.85 -10.44 34.66
CA ALA A 5 -19.78 -10.99 33.84
C ALA A 5 -19.73 -10.14 32.57
N SER A 6 -18.77 -9.23 32.52
CA SER A 6 -18.42 -8.49 31.30
C SER A 6 -18.00 -9.50 30.25
N GLU A 7 -18.92 -9.88 29.38
CA GLU A 7 -18.64 -10.62 28.15
C GLU A 7 -17.70 -9.75 27.30
N LEU A 8 -16.41 -10.05 27.38
CA LEU A 8 -15.42 -9.54 26.45
C LEU A 8 -15.75 -10.20 25.11
N GLU A 9 -16.46 -9.45 24.26
CA GLU A 9 -16.65 -9.77 22.84
C GLU A 9 -15.31 -10.22 22.24
N PRO A 10 -15.28 -11.36 21.51
CA PRO A 10 -14.05 -11.82 20.90
C PRO A 10 -13.56 -10.74 19.94
N GLU A 11 -12.35 -10.24 20.18
CA GLU A 11 -11.66 -9.29 19.32
C GLU A 11 -11.57 -9.91 17.91
N VAL A 12 -12.48 -9.53 17.02
CA VAL A 12 -12.53 -10.02 15.64
C VAL A 12 -11.31 -9.43 14.93
N THR A 13 -10.20 -10.15 15.02
CA THR A 13 -9.02 -9.90 14.20
C THR A 13 -9.37 -10.27 12.78
N LEU A 14 -9.88 -9.28 12.02
CA LEU A 14 -10.04 -9.38 10.58
C LEU A 14 -8.65 -9.49 9.96
N THR A 15 -8.09 -10.71 9.91
CA THR A 15 -6.83 -11.03 9.22
C THR A 15 -7.05 -11.12 7.72
N THR A 16 -7.73 -10.13 7.15
CA THR A 16 -7.94 -10.06 5.71
C THR A 16 -6.60 -9.66 5.08
N PRO A 17 -6.06 -10.47 4.15
CA PRO A 17 -4.76 -10.17 3.55
C PRO A 17 -4.82 -8.89 2.71
N PRO A 18 -3.70 -8.17 2.53
CA PRO A 18 -3.65 -7.01 1.66
C PRO A 18 -4.05 -7.38 0.22
N ALA A 19 -4.83 -6.51 -0.41
CA ALA A 19 -5.18 -6.65 -1.81
C ALA A 19 -3.98 -6.27 -2.68
N ARG A 20 -3.63 -7.15 -3.63
CA ARG A 20 -2.56 -6.92 -4.61
C ARG A 20 -3.18 -6.64 -5.97
N ILE A 21 -2.99 -5.42 -6.48
CA ILE A 21 -3.68 -4.92 -7.68
C ILE A 21 -2.63 -4.60 -8.76
N ASP A 22 -2.75 -5.22 -9.93
CA ASP A 22 -1.97 -4.85 -11.12
C ASP A 22 -2.66 -3.68 -11.82
N VAL A 23 -2.00 -2.52 -11.84
CA VAL A 23 -2.54 -1.29 -12.43
C VAL A 23 -1.98 -1.00 -13.81
N SER A 24 -1.13 -1.87 -14.37
CA SER A 24 -0.46 -1.61 -15.65
C SER A 24 -1.41 -1.33 -16.81
N ASN A 25 -2.57 -1.99 -16.86
CA ASN A 25 -3.58 -1.81 -17.92
C ASN A 25 -4.93 -1.40 -17.33
N LEU A 26 -4.92 -0.64 -16.24
CA LEU A 26 -6.15 -0.20 -15.56
C LEU A 26 -7.02 0.69 -16.46
N PHE A 27 -6.41 1.42 -17.38
CA PHE A 27 -7.08 2.34 -18.30
C PHE A 27 -6.93 1.85 -19.75
N VAL A 28 -8.03 1.88 -20.52
CA VAL A 28 -8.01 1.45 -21.92
C VAL A 28 -7.15 2.39 -22.76
N GLY A 29 -6.24 1.82 -23.56
CA GLY A 29 -5.35 2.57 -24.47
C GLY A 29 -4.18 3.27 -23.79
N LEU A 30 -4.04 3.14 -22.46
CA LEU A 30 -2.93 3.66 -21.69
C LEU A 30 -2.24 2.54 -20.93
N ARG A 31 -0.92 2.61 -20.85
CA ARG A 31 -0.12 1.70 -20.04
C ARG A 31 0.55 2.46 -18.93
N VAL A 32 0.26 2.09 -17.68
CA VAL A 32 0.93 2.67 -16.51
C VAL A 32 2.35 2.13 -16.45
N THR A 33 3.33 3.04 -16.42
CA THR A 33 4.76 2.74 -16.37
C THR A 33 5.34 2.92 -14.97
N LYS A 34 4.70 3.77 -14.15
CA LYS A 34 5.10 4.04 -12.76
C LYS A 34 3.90 4.47 -11.92
N ALA A 35 3.90 4.08 -10.65
CA ALA A 35 2.99 4.58 -9.63
C ALA A 35 3.81 5.13 -8.45
N THR A 36 3.61 6.41 -8.11
CA THR A 36 4.27 7.06 -6.97
C THR A 36 3.23 7.29 -5.88
N GLU A 37 3.46 6.74 -4.69
CA GLU A 37 2.53 6.88 -3.55
C GLU A 37 2.64 8.29 -2.95
N MET A 38 1.48 8.93 -2.78
CA MET A 38 1.33 10.31 -2.31
C MET A 38 0.50 10.36 -1.03
N SER A 39 0.56 11.49 -0.33
CA SER A 39 -0.38 11.83 0.73
C SER A 39 -1.81 11.80 0.20
N LEU A 40 -2.80 11.72 1.10
CA LEU A 40 -4.22 11.68 0.74
C LEU A 40 -4.65 12.87 -0.14
N LEU A 41 -4.01 14.03 0.03
CA LEU A 41 -4.27 15.25 -0.75
C LEU A 41 -3.38 15.38 -2.00
N ALA A 42 -2.58 14.36 -2.31
CA ALA A 42 -1.63 14.32 -3.43
C ALA A 42 -0.62 15.48 -3.49
N ASN A 43 -0.34 16.15 -2.36
CA ASN A 43 0.53 17.32 -2.29
C ASN A 43 1.95 17.00 -1.80
N GLN A 44 2.19 15.79 -1.31
CA GLN A 44 3.48 15.32 -0.79
C GLN A 44 3.66 13.84 -1.13
N GLU A 45 4.90 13.40 -1.36
CA GLU A 45 5.20 11.96 -1.42
C GLU A 45 4.92 11.33 -0.05
N ALA A 46 4.25 10.18 -0.03
CA ALA A 46 3.78 9.55 1.20
C ALA A 46 4.91 9.21 2.18
N SER A 47 6.06 8.76 1.66
CA SER A 47 7.25 8.45 2.45
C SER A 47 7.78 9.68 3.19
N LYS A 48 7.93 10.82 2.48
CA LYS A 48 8.39 12.10 3.03
C LYS A 48 7.41 12.68 4.04
N ALA A 49 6.11 12.55 3.78
CA ALA A 49 5.07 13.03 4.70
C ALA A 49 5.13 12.28 6.04
N ASP A 50 5.28 10.96 6.01
CA ASP A 50 5.36 10.17 7.24
C ASP A 50 6.67 10.37 8.01
N GLU A 51 7.80 10.47 7.30
CA GLU A 51 9.10 10.77 7.93
C GLU A 51 9.09 12.07 8.73
N ARG A 52 8.31 13.07 8.27
CA ARG A 52 8.22 14.40 8.87
C ARG A 52 7.09 14.55 9.88
N ARG A 53 6.21 13.55 10.01
CA ARG A 53 5.10 13.60 10.96
C ARG A 53 5.63 13.53 12.40
N LEU A 54 4.97 14.25 13.30
CA LEU A 54 5.22 14.10 14.74
C LEU A 54 4.89 12.66 15.16
N LYS A 55 5.84 12.02 15.84
CA LYS A 55 5.69 10.66 16.37
C LYS A 55 5.38 10.74 17.85
N TRP A 56 4.37 10.01 18.28
CA TRP A 56 3.97 9.94 19.69
C TRP A 56 4.59 8.71 20.35
N PRO A 57 4.92 8.75 21.66
CA PRO A 57 5.53 7.61 22.37
C PRO A 57 4.69 6.33 22.35
N THR A 58 3.39 6.44 22.11
CA THR A 58 2.44 5.32 22.01
C THR A 58 2.45 4.62 20.66
N GLU A 59 3.16 5.14 19.65
CA GLU A 59 3.28 4.45 18.37
C GLU A 59 4.12 3.19 18.55
N SER A 60 3.46 2.03 18.54
CA SER A 60 4.15 0.77 18.30
C SER A 60 4.84 0.88 16.95
N VAL A 61 6.13 0.52 16.89
CA VAL A 61 6.88 0.45 15.64
C VAL A 61 6.26 -0.67 14.80
N ALA A 62 5.20 -0.36 14.08
CA ALA A 62 4.65 -1.27 13.09
C ALA A 62 5.74 -1.48 12.04
N PRO A 63 6.07 -2.72 11.67
CA PRO A 63 7.00 -2.95 10.59
C PRO A 63 6.40 -2.32 9.34
N ARG A 64 6.96 -1.20 8.91
CA ARG A 64 6.70 -0.66 7.58
C ARG A 64 7.16 -1.72 6.60
N HIS A 65 6.21 -2.36 5.92
CA HIS A 65 6.48 -3.00 4.64
C HIS A 65 6.91 -1.88 3.68
N SER A 66 8.19 -1.57 3.74
CA SER A 66 8.89 -0.75 2.78
C SER A 66 8.93 -1.55 1.50
N ASP A 67 7.89 -1.39 0.67
CA ASP A 67 7.92 -1.80 -0.73
C ASP A 67 8.81 -0.80 -1.52
N GLY A 68 10.04 -0.62 -1.03
CA GLY A 68 11.13 0.13 -1.65
C GLY A 68 12.22 -0.78 -2.22
N ARG A 69 12.01 -2.10 -2.25
CA ARG A 69 12.92 -3.03 -2.91
C ARG A 69 12.18 -3.84 -3.97
N SER A 70 12.24 -3.33 -5.19
CA SER A 70 12.36 -4.18 -6.36
C SER A 70 13.61 -5.07 -6.18
N SER A 71 13.44 -6.24 -5.57
CA SER A 71 14.48 -7.27 -5.60
C SER A 71 14.39 -8.00 -6.94
N GLU A 72 14.83 -7.35 -8.00
CA GLU A 72 15.09 -8.03 -9.27
C GLU A 72 16.26 -9.01 -9.06
N LYS A 73 15.94 -10.27 -8.82
CA LYS A 73 16.88 -11.37 -9.09
C LYS A 73 17.13 -11.38 -10.60
N PRO A 74 18.39 -11.40 -11.09
CA PRO A 74 18.67 -11.35 -12.52
C PRO A 74 18.39 -12.72 -13.14
N TRP A 75 17.14 -12.95 -13.59
CA TRP A 75 16.76 -14.14 -14.34
C TRP A 75 16.32 -13.79 -15.76
N ARG A 76 17.30 -13.96 -16.66
CA ARG A 76 17.24 -14.50 -18.04
C ARG A 76 16.15 -13.99 -19.00
N ARG A 77 16.65 -13.35 -20.08
CA ARG A 77 16.13 -13.28 -21.46
C ARG A 77 14.65 -13.64 -21.66
N GLY A 78 13.83 -12.61 -21.63
CA GLY A 78 12.47 -12.54 -22.15
C GLY A 78 11.93 -11.16 -21.79
N LEU A 79 11.46 -10.38 -22.77
CA LEU A 79 10.98 -9.01 -22.56
C LEU A 79 9.65 -9.04 -21.77
N ARG A 80 9.71 -9.39 -20.47
CA ARG A 80 8.55 -9.34 -19.60
C ARG A 80 8.17 -7.87 -19.45
N LYS A 81 6.98 -7.51 -19.94
CA LYS A 81 6.40 -6.18 -19.75
C LYS A 81 6.46 -5.87 -18.25
N LYS A 82 7.14 -4.79 -17.87
CA LYS A 82 7.16 -4.30 -16.48
C LYS A 82 5.72 -4.15 -16.01
N GLN A 83 5.35 -4.90 -14.97
CA GLN A 83 4.07 -4.79 -14.27
C GLN A 83 4.21 -3.76 -13.16
N VAL A 84 3.17 -2.95 -12.96
CA VAL A 84 3.07 -1.97 -11.89
C VAL A 84 2.01 -2.49 -10.93
N ILE A 85 2.45 -2.95 -9.76
CA ILE A 85 1.59 -3.59 -8.78
C ILE A 85 1.56 -2.72 -7.52
N VAL A 86 0.36 -2.51 -6.99
CA VAL A 86 0.12 -1.78 -5.74
C VAL A 86 -0.51 -2.70 -4.70
N ASN A 87 -0.05 -2.59 -3.45
CA ASN A 87 -0.58 -3.34 -2.31
C ASN A 87 -1.42 -2.39 -1.44
N VAL A 88 -2.66 -2.79 -1.12
CA VAL A 88 -3.59 -2.02 -0.30
C VAL A 88 -4.00 -2.86 0.91
N GLU A 89 -3.70 -2.36 2.10
CA GLU A 89 -4.07 -3.00 3.37
C GLU A 89 -5.55 -2.70 3.70
N VAL A 90 -6.15 -3.53 4.55
CA VAL A 90 -7.54 -3.36 4.98
C VAL A 90 -7.69 -2.06 5.78
N GLY A 91 -8.75 -1.30 5.48
CA GLY A 91 -8.98 0.00 6.13
C GLY A 91 -8.06 1.12 5.64
N THR A 92 -7.22 0.88 4.63
CA THR A 92 -6.31 1.91 4.08
C THR A 92 -6.84 2.53 2.80
N ILE A 93 -6.61 3.85 2.66
CA ILE A 93 -6.82 4.58 1.41
C ILE A 93 -5.42 5.01 0.94
N LYS A 94 -5.05 4.61 -0.27
CA LYS A 94 -3.77 4.99 -0.90
C LYS A 94 -4.02 5.89 -2.10
N THR A 95 -3.24 6.96 -2.20
CA THR A 95 -3.30 7.92 -3.29
C THR A 95 -2.03 7.79 -4.12
N PHE A 96 -2.17 7.74 -5.44
CA PHE A 96 -1.02 7.56 -6.35
C PHE A 96 -1.03 8.61 -7.46
N LEU A 97 0.17 9.09 -7.80
CA LEU A 97 0.43 9.78 -9.05
C LEU A 97 0.99 8.76 -10.05
N LEU A 98 0.34 8.64 -11.21
CA LEU A 98 0.65 7.63 -12.21
C LEU A 98 1.33 8.25 -13.43
N ASP A 99 2.45 7.66 -13.85
CA ASP A 99 3.04 7.94 -15.15
C ASP A 99 2.54 6.89 -16.16
N PHE A 100 2.16 7.34 -17.36
CA PHE A 100 1.61 6.47 -18.38
C PHE A 100 2.17 6.78 -19.77
N GLU A 101 2.20 5.75 -20.61
CA GLU A 101 2.48 5.83 -22.04
C GLU A 101 1.25 5.37 -22.83
N LYS A 102 1.15 5.78 -24.09
CA LYS A 102 0.12 5.25 -25.00
C LYS A 102 0.45 3.77 -25.28
N ALA A 103 -0.52 2.89 -25.05
CA ALA A 103 -0.37 1.44 -25.18
C ALA A 103 -0.32 0.98 -26.64
#